data_AF-A0A3Q9GBR2-F1
#
_entry.id   AF-A0A3Q9GBR2-F1
#
_cell.length_a   1.000
_cell.length_b   1.000
_cell.length_c   1.000
_cell.angle_alpha   90.00
_cell.angle_beta   90.00
_cell.angle_gamma   90.00
#
_symmetry.space_group_name_H-M   'P 1'
#
loop_
_entity.id
_entity.type
_entity.pdbx_description
1 polymer ?
#
loop_
_entity_poly.entity_id
_entity_poly.type
_entity_poly.pdbx_seq_one_letter_code
_entity_poly.pdbx_strand_id
1 'polypeptide(L)'
;MKNRVLTMCAAVLLFTGCASNETQYYWGEYENLVYKTHHTPGEVPPSFQIEQLQTDIEKAEAAGKPIPPGVYAHLGLMYAANGNKELALASLTKEKELFPESATFIDGLIKRSLTNS
;
A
#
# COMPACT_ATOMS: atom_id res chain seq x y z
N MET A 1 -26.58 -42.74 17.18
CA MET A 1 -25.17 -42.51 16.78
C MET A 1 -25.04 -41.87 15.40
N LYS A 2 -25.81 -42.30 14.39
CA LYS A 2 -25.80 -41.77 13.00
C LYS A 2 -26.06 -40.26 12.86
N ASN A 3 -26.99 -39.69 13.64
CA ASN A 3 -27.28 -38.24 13.59
C ASN A 3 -26.18 -37.36 14.20
N ARG A 4 -25.42 -37.85 15.18
CA ARG A 4 -24.33 -37.09 15.80
C ARG A 4 -23.11 -36.96 14.89
N VAL A 5 -22.87 -37.98 14.06
CA VAL A 5 -21.80 -37.97 13.05
C VAL A 5 -22.12 -36.97 11.93
N LEU A 6 -23.38 -36.88 11.51
CA LEU A 6 -23.81 -35.93 10.48
C LEU A 6 -23.66 -34.47 10.94
N THR A 7 -23.98 -34.17 12.19
CA THR A 7 -23.79 -32.83 12.79
C THR A 7 -22.30 -32.47 12.90
N MET A 8 -21.43 -33.43 13.20
CA MET A 8 -19.99 -33.21 13.31
C MET A 8 -19.34 -32.95 11.94
N CYS A 9 -19.76 -33.64 10.87
CA CYS A 9 -19.27 -33.39 9.52
C CYS A 9 -19.72 -32.01 8.97
N ALA A 10 -20.94 -31.57 9.31
CA ALA A 10 -21.43 -30.24 8.91
C ALA A 10 -20.64 -29.09 9.56
N ALA A 11 -20.16 -29.28 10.80
CA ALA A 11 -19.36 -28.28 11.49
C ALA A 11 -17.95 -28.10 10.89
N VAL A 12 -17.35 -29.15 10.32
CA VAL A 12 -16.02 -29.09 9.70
C VAL A 12 -16.02 -28.28 8.40
N LEU A 13 -17.12 -28.31 7.65
CA LEU A 13 -17.28 -27.52 6.42
C LEU A 13 -17.40 -26.01 6.69
N LEU A 14 -17.76 -25.60 7.92
CA LEU A 14 -17.82 -24.19 8.31
C LEU A 14 -16.43 -23.59 8.63
N PHE A 15 -15.40 -24.42 8.79
CA PHE A 15 -14.03 -23.98 9.08
C PHE A 15 -13.12 -23.93 7.84
N THR A 16 -13.65 -24.09 6.63
CA THR A 16 -12.87 -23.88 5.41
C THR A 16 -12.78 -22.39 5.11
N GLY A 17 -11.63 -21.76 5.40
CA GLY A 17 -11.33 -20.40 4.96
C GLY A 17 -10.97 -20.37 3.47
N CYS A 18 -11.40 -19.34 2.76
CA CYS A 18 -11.02 -19.12 1.37
C CYS A 18 -9.56 -18.62 1.33
N ALA A 19 -8.60 -19.54 1.23
CA ALA A 19 -7.20 -19.20 1.01
C ALA A 19 -6.97 -19.06 -0.50
N SER A 20 -7.00 -17.82 -1.00
CA SER A 20 -6.48 -17.52 -2.34
C SER A 20 -4.97 -17.32 -2.24
N ASN A 21 -4.20 -18.10 -2.99
CA ASN A 21 -2.74 -17.97 -3.08
C ASN A 21 -2.29 -16.93 -4.11
N GLU A 22 -3.21 -16.25 -4.80
CA GLU A 22 -2.86 -15.22 -5.77
C GLU A 22 -2.79 -13.84 -5.11
N THR A 23 -1.65 -13.16 -5.29
CA THR A 23 -1.49 -11.79 -4.82
C THR A 23 -2.27 -10.84 -5.73
N GLN A 24 -3.29 -10.20 -5.16
CA GLN A 24 -4.10 -9.17 -5.84
C GLN A 24 -3.24 -8.00 -6.31
N TYR A 25 -2.22 -7.64 -5.52
CA TYR A 25 -1.35 -6.50 -5.77
C TYR A 25 0.07 -6.92 -6.14
N TYR A 26 0.77 -6.00 -6.80
CA TYR A 26 2.21 -6.07 -6.98
C TYR A 26 2.92 -5.35 -5.82
N TRP A 27 3.50 -6.12 -4.89
CA TRP A 27 4.15 -5.55 -3.71
C TRP A 27 5.61 -5.14 -3.92
N GLY A 28 6.29 -5.72 -4.92
CA GLY A 28 7.69 -5.40 -5.20
C GLY A 28 8.58 -5.47 -3.96
N GLU A 29 9.39 -4.43 -3.75
CA GLU A 29 10.26 -4.26 -2.58
C GLU A 29 9.63 -3.38 -1.48
N TYR A 30 8.35 -3.01 -1.61
CA TYR A 30 7.68 -2.08 -0.71
C TYR A 30 7.78 -2.48 0.76
N GLU A 31 7.53 -3.75 1.10
CA GLU A 31 7.62 -4.24 2.48
C GLU A 31 9.05 -4.12 3.04
N ASN A 32 10.05 -4.40 2.21
CA ASN A 32 11.46 -4.27 2.57
C ASN A 32 11.84 -2.81 2.82
N LEU A 33 11.35 -1.90 1.96
CA LEU A 33 11.55 -0.46 2.07
C LEU A 33 10.97 0.10 3.37
N VAL A 34 9.73 -0.30 3.71
CA VAL A 34 9.06 0.10 4.95
C VAL A 34 9.83 -0.43 6.16
N TYR A 35 10.21 -1.72 6.13
CA TYR A 35 11.00 -2.33 7.20
C TYR A 35 12.30 -1.56 7.44
N LYS A 36 13.09 -1.31 6.39
CA LYS A 36 14.36 -0.58 6.49
C LYS A 36 14.16 0.84 7.03
N THR A 37 13.17 1.58 6.53
CA THR A 37 12.89 2.94 6.98
C THR A 37 12.58 3.00 8.48
N HIS A 38 11.91 1.99 9.03
CA HIS A 38 11.62 1.90 10.47
C HIS A 38 12.77 1.34 11.31
N HIS A 39 13.54 0.39 10.77
CA HIS A 39 14.61 -0.27 11.49
C HIS A 39 15.89 0.57 11.57
N THR A 40 16.18 1.33 10.51
CA THR A 40 17.34 2.21 10.39
C THR A 40 16.92 3.61 9.94
N PRO A 41 16.24 4.40 10.81
CA PRO A 41 15.78 5.73 10.46
C PRO A 41 16.93 6.64 10.01
N GLY A 42 16.78 7.31 8.88
CA GLY A 42 17.78 8.24 8.33
C GLY A 42 18.80 7.61 7.37
N GLU A 43 18.91 6.28 7.31
CA GLU A 43 19.75 5.60 6.32
C GLU A 43 19.11 5.55 4.92
N VAL A 44 17.78 5.71 4.86
CA VAL A 44 17.01 5.66 3.62
C VAL A 44 16.45 7.07 3.32
N PRO A 45 17.21 7.93 2.61
CA PRO A 45 16.76 9.29 2.32
C PRO A 45 15.51 9.30 1.42
N PRO A 46 14.69 10.37 1.46
CA PRO A 46 13.47 10.47 0.66
C PRO A 46 13.69 10.20 -0.83
N SER A 47 14.81 10.65 -1.41
CA SER A 47 15.16 10.41 -2.82
C SER A 47 15.29 8.92 -3.16
N PHE A 48 15.92 8.13 -2.28
CA PHE A 48 16.04 6.68 -2.48
C PHE A 48 14.68 6.00 -2.36
N GLN A 49 13.85 6.43 -1.40
CA GLN A 49 12.49 5.89 -1.25
C GLN A 49 11.64 6.20 -2.49
N ILE A 50 11.73 7.41 -3.05
CA ILE A 50 11.05 7.80 -4.29
C ILE A 50 11.42 6.85 -5.43
N GLU A 51 12.71 6.61 -5.65
CA GLU A 51 13.20 5.73 -6.73
C GLU A 51 12.64 4.30 -6.61
N GLN A 52 12.68 3.72 -5.41
CA GLN A 52 12.15 2.38 -5.16
C GLN A 52 10.64 2.31 -5.39
N LEU A 53 9.88 3.28 -4.86
CA LEU A 53 8.43 3.33 -5.02
C LEU A 53 8.03 3.49 -6.49
N GLN A 54 8.71 4.36 -7.25
CA GLN A 54 8.47 4.51 -8.69
C GLN A 54 8.80 3.23 -9.46
N THR A 55 9.92 2.58 -9.12
CA THR A 55 10.31 1.31 -9.73
C THR A 55 9.22 0.24 -9.53
N ASP A 56 8.65 0.14 -8.34
CA ASP A 56 7.60 -0.83 -8.06
C ASP A 56 6.28 -0.48 -8.77
N ILE A 57 5.94 0.82 -8.90
CA ILE A 57 4.81 1.28 -9.70
C ILE A 57 4.98 0.90 -11.18
N GLU A 58 6.15 1.18 -11.76
CA GLU A 58 6.45 0.86 -13.17
C GLU A 58 6.39 -0.65 -13.42
N LYS A 59 6.93 -1.46 -12.50
CA LYS A 59 6.85 -2.93 -12.59
C LYS A 59 5.43 -3.44 -12.43
N ALA A 60 4.62 -2.84 -11.56
CA ALA A 60 3.21 -3.17 -11.40
C ALA A 60 2.44 -2.91 -12.71
N GLU A 61 2.65 -1.75 -13.32
CA GLU A 61 2.07 -1.38 -14.62
C GLU A 61 2.50 -2.35 -15.72
N ALA A 62 3.80 -2.65 -15.83
CA ALA A 62 4.34 -3.60 -16.80
C ALA A 62 3.81 -5.03 -16.61
N ALA A 63 3.54 -5.43 -15.37
CA ALA A 63 2.95 -6.72 -15.03
C ALA A 63 1.41 -6.75 -15.17
N GLY A 64 0.78 -5.62 -15.50
CA GLY A 64 -0.69 -5.50 -15.57
C GLY A 64 -1.36 -5.73 -14.21
N LYS A 65 -0.65 -5.46 -13.11
CA LYS A 65 -1.15 -5.65 -11.73
C LYS A 65 -1.35 -4.30 -11.04
N PRO A 66 -2.38 -4.17 -10.20
CA PRO A 66 -2.56 -2.95 -9.41
C PRO A 66 -1.47 -2.83 -8.35
N ILE A 67 -1.07 -1.58 -8.06
CA ILE A 67 -0.22 -1.25 -6.91
C ILE A 67 -1.05 -1.29 -5.62
N PRO A 68 -0.51 -1.71 -4.47
CA PRO A 68 -1.28 -1.79 -3.24
C PRO A 68 -1.65 -0.41 -2.67
N PRO A 69 -2.72 -0.33 -1.84
CA PRO A 69 -3.08 0.88 -1.12
C PRO A 69 -1.91 1.41 -0.28
N GLY A 70 -1.76 2.73 -0.23
CA GLY A 70 -0.77 3.43 0.55
C GLY A 70 0.56 3.69 -0.16
N VAL A 71 0.85 3.03 -1.28
CA VAL A 71 2.11 3.24 -2.03
C VAL A 71 2.18 4.66 -2.62
N TYR A 72 1.09 5.13 -3.25
CA TYR A 72 1.05 6.50 -3.76
C TYR A 72 0.98 7.53 -2.63
N ALA A 73 0.34 7.19 -1.50
CA ALA A 73 0.39 8.02 -0.30
C ALA A 73 1.83 8.20 0.22
N HIS A 74 2.60 7.11 0.32
CA HIS A 74 4.00 7.13 0.75
C HIS A 74 4.85 7.91 -0.24
N LEU A 75 4.70 7.68 -1.54
CA LEU A 75 5.40 8.41 -2.59
C LEU A 75 5.14 9.93 -2.48
N GLY A 76 3.87 10.32 -2.26
CA GLY A 76 3.50 11.72 -2.08
C GLY A 76 4.17 12.36 -0.86
N LEU A 77 4.27 11.64 0.25
CA LEU A 77 4.99 12.11 1.44
C LEU A 77 6.50 12.23 1.20
N MET A 78 7.10 11.31 0.44
CA MET A 78 8.52 11.39 0.12
C MET A 78 8.81 12.56 -0.83
N TYR A 79 7.95 12.83 -1.80
CA TYR A 79 8.06 14.04 -2.62
C TYR A 79 7.93 15.31 -1.81
N ALA A 80 6.98 15.37 -0.87
CA ALA A 80 6.82 16.52 0.02
C ALA A 80 8.07 16.73 0.90
N ALA A 81 8.61 15.65 1.48
CA ALA A 81 9.84 15.67 2.25
C ALA A 81 11.07 16.09 1.42
N ASN A 82 11.06 15.81 0.11
CA ASN A 82 12.08 16.23 -0.84
C ASN A 82 11.81 17.62 -1.47
N GLY A 83 10.78 18.35 -1.01
CA GLY A 83 10.44 19.70 -1.48
C GLY A 83 9.64 19.75 -2.79
N ASN A 84 9.31 18.62 -3.40
CA ASN A 84 8.60 18.51 -4.68
C ASN A 84 7.08 18.54 -4.49
N LYS A 85 6.52 19.70 -4.13
CA LYS A 85 5.09 19.86 -3.78
C LYS A 85 4.11 19.45 -4.88
N GLU A 86 4.46 19.69 -6.15
CA GLU A 86 3.61 19.33 -7.29
C GLU A 86 3.49 17.80 -7.45
N LEU A 87 4.63 17.10 -7.43
CA LEU A 87 4.66 15.63 -7.49
C LEU A 87 4.03 15.00 -6.26
N ALA A 88 4.16 15.64 -5.09
CA ALA A 88 3.50 15.22 -3.87
C ALA A 88 1.98 15.28 -4.00
N LEU A 89 1.43 16.41 -4.47
CA LEU A 89 0.00 16.56 -4.69
C LEU A 89 -0.53 15.57 -5.74
N ALA A 90 0.20 15.38 -6.84
CA ALA A 90 -0.16 14.43 -7.89
C ALA A 90 -0.25 13.00 -7.34
N SER A 91 0.75 12.57 -6.58
CA SER A 91 0.80 11.23 -5.99
C SER A 91 -0.32 11.03 -4.95
N LEU A 92 -0.53 12.00 -4.06
CA LEU A 92 -1.62 11.94 -3.08
C LEU A 92 -3.00 11.94 -3.75
N THR A 93 -3.19 12.71 -4.82
CA THR A 93 -4.44 12.69 -5.58
C THR A 93 -4.64 11.33 -6.25
N LYS A 94 -3.56 10.73 -6.78
CA LYS A 94 -3.61 9.41 -7.40
C LYS A 94 -4.04 8.30 -6.43
N GLU A 95 -3.57 8.36 -5.19
CA GLU A 95 -4.02 7.46 -4.13
C GLU A 95 -5.55 7.54 -3.94
N LYS A 96 -6.13 8.74 -3.92
CA LYS A 96 -7.58 8.93 -3.77
C LYS A 96 -8.38 8.38 -4.96
N GLU A 97 -7.82 8.49 -6.17
CA GLU A 97 -8.46 7.94 -7.37
C GLU A 97 -8.54 6.41 -7.32
N LEU A 98 -7.47 5.77 -6.84
CA LEU A 98 -7.39 4.31 -6.77
C LEU A 98 -8.12 3.74 -5.54
N PHE A 99 -8.11 4.49 -4.44
CA PHE A 99 -8.59 4.09 -3.11
C PHE A 99 -9.46 5.19 -2.50
N PRO A 100 -10.70 5.39 -3.00
CA PRO A 100 -11.59 6.45 -2.53
C PRO A 100 -11.94 6.35 -1.03
N GLU A 101 -11.85 5.16 -0.45
CA GLU A 101 -12.01 4.92 0.99
C GLU A 101 -10.94 5.64 1.84
N SER A 102 -9.78 5.96 1.26
CA SER A 102 -8.69 6.67 1.94
C SER A 102 -8.85 8.20 1.92
N ALA A 103 -9.86 8.74 1.20
CA ALA A 103 -9.94 10.16 0.86
C ALA A 103 -9.76 11.12 2.04
N THR A 104 -10.46 10.87 3.15
CA THR A 104 -10.36 11.72 4.35
C THR A 104 -8.95 11.74 4.95
N PHE A 105 -8.26 10.61 4.94
CA PHE A 105 -6.89 10.51 5.42
C PHE A 105 -5.94 11.31 4.51
N ILE A 106 -6.07 11.11 3.19
CA ILE A 106 -5.23 11.78 2.19
C ILE A 106 -5.44 13.29 2.16
N ASP A 107 -6.68 13.78 2.29
CA ASP A 107 -6.96 15.21 2.43
C ASP A 107 -6.24 15.82 3.64
N GLY A 108 -6.18 15.07 4.74
CA GLY A 108 -5.37 15.42 5.89
C GLY A 108 -3.87 15.48 5.57
N LEU A 109 -3.33 14.52 4.81
CA LEU A 109 -1.92 14.53 4.42
C LEU A 109 -1.59 15.72 3.52
N ILE A 110 -2.41 16.02 2.52
CA ILE A 110 -2.25 17.18 1.63
C ILE A 110 -2.17 18.46 2.46
N LYS A 111 -3.11 18.66 3.39
CA LYS A 111 -3.14 19.85 4.27
C LYS A 111 -1.87 19.98 5.13
N ARG A 112 -1.33 18.88 5.65
CA ARG A 112 -0.17 18.92 6.56
C ARG A 112 1.15 19.04 5.81
N SER A 113 1.29 18.31 4.70
CA SER A 113 2.55 18.13 3.97
C SER A 113 2.84 19.22 2.95
N LEU A 114 1.82 19.94 2.45
CA LEU A 114 2.03 20.96 1.40
C LEU A 114 1.91 22.40 1.93
N THR A 115 1.15 22.60 3.01
CA THR A 115 0.86 23.94 3.56
C THR A 115 1.87 24.41 4.61
N ASN A 116 2.58 23.49 5.29
CA ASN A 116 3.52 23.82 6.37
C ASN A 116 5.01 23.62 6.02
N SER A 117 5.34 23.43 4.73
CA SER A 117 6.71 23.23 4.23
C SER A 117 7.28 24.47 3.57
#